data_AF-A0A2E6C291-F1
#
_entry.id   AF-A0A2E6C291-F1
#
_cell.length_a   1.000
_cell.length_b   1.000
_cell.length_c   1.000
_cell.angle_alpha   90.00
_cell.angle_beta   90.00
_cell.angle_gamma   90.00
#
_symmetry.space_group_name_H-M   'P 1'
#
loop_
_entity.id
_entity.type
_entity.pdbx_description
1 polymer ?
#
loop_
_entity_poly.entity_id
_entity_poly.type
_entity_poly.pdbx_seq_one_letter_code
_entity_poly.pdbx_strand_id
1 'polypeptide(L)'
;MEHQLKWPDDYLNIKCVIYSFYVALTYWFVPKERHDVLLLVNFLLASWYNARYDCARNVWYLNAAIALLQTSVSYALPGKNKYALIALLYFPYLVLAWYDFLLRCQFRMNPTVFPYGRWIYLPFKPTNYKEKFKNIDPVVLENINAVDKYATIFMLAGVSFYAASHF
;
A
#
# COMPACT_ATOMS: atom_id res chain seq x y z
N MET A 1 -5.48 -13.82 -23.11
CA MET A 1 -6.59 -14.21 -22.22
C MET A 1 -6.87 -13.04 -21.31
N GLU A 2 -8.04 -12.39 -21.43
CA GLU A 2 -8.48 -11.41 -20.44
C GLU A 2 -8.71 -12.14 -19.11
N HIS A 3 -7.99 -11.73 -18.07
CA HIS A 3 -8.21 -12.24 -16.73
C HIS A 3 -9.54 -11.66 -16.22
N GLN A 4 -10.57 -12.50 -16.09
CA GLN A 4 -11.82 -12.10 -15.45
C GLN A 4 -11.54 -11.80 -13.97
N LEU A 5 -11.82 -10.56 -13.57
CA LEU A 5 -11.66 -10.10 -12.20
C LEU A 5 -12.62 -10.86 -11.28
N LYS A 6 -12.10 -11.48 -10.22
CA LYS A 6 -12.86 -12.20 -9.19
C LYS A 6 -12.94 -11.36 -7.92
N TRP A 7 -14.17 -11.03 -7.54
CA TRP A 7 -14.45 -10.47 -6.22
C TRP A 7 -14.46 -11.59 -5.16
N PRO A 8 -13.94 -11.36 -3.93
CA PRO A 8 -13.32 -10.13 -3.40
C PRO A 8 -11.80 -10.03 -3.63
N ASP A 9 -11.18 -11.12 -4.08
CA ASP A 9 -9.71 -11.30 -4.07
C ASP A 9 -8.98 -10.21 -4.86
N ASP A 10 -9.51 -9.84 -6.02
CA ASP A 10 -8.89 -8.85 -6.90
C ASP A 10 -9.06 -7.41 -6.39
N TYR A 11 -10.05 -7.14 -5.54
CA TYR A 11 -10.39 -5.80 -5.07
C TYR A 11 -9.84 -5.50 -3.67
N LEU A 12 -9.55 -6.52 -2.86
CA LEU A 12 -8.89 -6.35 -1.56
C LEU A 12 -7.43 -5.89 -1.71
N ASN A 13 -6.78 -6.21 -2.85
CA ASN A 13 -5.37 -5.94 -3.12
C ASN A 13 -4.48 -6.39 -1.94
N ILE A 14 -4.58 -7.68 -1.56
CA ILE A 14 -3.87 -8.28 -0.41
C ILE A 14 -2.36 -7.96 -0.37
N LYS A 15 -1.75 -7.78 -1.54
CA LYS A 15 -0.35 -7.38 -1.69
C LYS A 15 -0.01 -6.05 -1.00
N CYS A 16 -0.94 -5.08 -1.03
CA CYS A 16 -0.78 -3.80 -0.36
C CYS A 16 -0.90 -3.95 1.15
N VAL A 17 -1.81 -4.80 1.63
CA VAL A 17 -1.93 -5.13 3.05
C VAL A 17 -0.60 -5.71 3.55
N ILE A 18 -0.11 -6.77 2.89
CA ILE A 18 1.15 -7.45 3.25
C ILE A 18 2.31 -6.45 3.27
N TYR A 19 2.42 -5.62 2.23
CA TYR A 19 3.53 -4.67 2.13
C TYR A 19 3.44 -3.53 3.16
N SER A 20 2.26 -2.96 3.40
CA SER A 20 2.06 -1.94 4.45
C SER A 20 2.41 -2.47 5.84
N PHE A 21 1.98 -3.70 6.17
CA PHE A 21 2.35 -4.34 7.43
C PHE A 21 3.84 -4.60 7.52
N TYR A 22 4.46 -5.11 6.45
CA TYR A 22 5.90 -5.28 6.39
C TYR A 22 6.66 -3.98 6.69
N VAL A 23 6.32 -2.89 6.00
CA VAL A 23 7.02 -1.60 6.17
C VAL A 23 6.79 -1.05 7.58
N ALA A 24 5.57 -1.17 8.12
CA ALA A 24 5.26 -0.73 9.47
C ALA A 24 6.00 -1.55 10.54
N LEU A 25 6.05 -2.87 10.39
CA LEU A 25 6.76 -3.77 11.32
C LEU A 25 8.26 -3.52 11.29
N THR A 26 8.86 -3.42 10.10
CA THR A 26 10.29 -3.14 9.97
C THR A 26 10.65 -1.78 10.57
N TYR A 27 9.85 -0.75 10.30
CA TYR A 27 10.05 0.57 10.90
C TYR A 27 9.96 0.58 12.44
N TRP A 28 9.08 -0.24 13.02
CA TRP A 28 8.85 -0.22 14.47
C TRP A 28 9.80 -1.13 15.26
N PHE A 29 10.11 -2.30 14.71
CA PHE A 29 10.80 -3.37 15.44
C PHE A 29 12.26 -3.56 15.02
N VAL A 30 12.66 -3.18 13.79
CA VAL A 30 14.05 -3.35 13.36
C VAL A 30 14.90 -2.19 13.93
N PRO A 31 15.97 -2.48 14.68
CA PRO A 31 16.87 -1.44 15.16
C PRO A 31 17.47 -0.67 13.98
N LYS A 32 17.52 0.66 14.09
CA LYS A 32 17.97 1.51 12.98
C LYS A 32 19.40 1.21 12.59
N GLU A 33 20.24 0.84 13.54
CA GLU A 33 21.67 0.56 13.35
C GLU A 33 21.92 -0.64 12.44
N ARG A 34 20.91 -1.50 12.25
CA ARG A 34 20.99 -2.73 11.43
C ARG A 34 20.57 -2.47 9.98
N HIS A 35 21.21 -1.50 9.34
CA HIS A 35 20.97 -1.16 7.92
C HIS A 35 21.27 -2.34 6.98
N ASP A 36 22.24 -3.16 7.34
CA ASP A 36 22.63 -4.40 6.66
C ASP A 36 21.45 -5.38 6.58
N VAL A 37 20.80 -5.63 7.71
CA VAL A 37 19.64 -6.53 7.81
C VAL A 37 18.46 -5.94 7.04
N LEU A 38 18.19 -4.65 7.23
CA LEU A 38 17.08 -3.99 6.55
C LEU A 38 17.25 -4.00 5.02
N LEU A 39 18.46 -3.77 4.53
CA LEU A 39 18.79 -3.83 3.11
C LEU A 39 18.58 -5.24 2.55
N LEU A 40 19.07 -6.27 3.24
CA LEU A 40 18.90 -7.65 2.82
C LEU A 40 17.42 -8.03 2.76
N VAL A 41 16.65 -7.72 3.80
CA VAL A 41 15.22 -8.04 3.84
C VAL A 41 14.45 -7.26 2.76
N ASN A 42 14.75 -5.99 2.54
CA ASN A 42 14.15 -5.20 1.45
C ASN A 42 14.48 -5.78 0.06
N PHE A 43 15.71 -6.28 -0.13
CA PHE A 43 16.11 -6.94 -1.38
C PHE A 43 15.35 -8.25 -1.61
N LEU A 44 15.24 -9.07 -0.58
CA LEU A 44 14.46 -10.31 -0.63
C LEU A 44 12.98 -10.03 -0.91
N LEU A 45 12.41 -9.00 -0.27
CA LEU A 45 11.03 -8.60 -0.49
C LEU A 45 10.79 -8.08 -1.92
N ALA A 46 11.65 -7.20 -2.43
CA ALA A 46 11.54 -6.68 -3.78
C ALA A 46 11.64 -7.82 -4.82
N SER A 47 12.56 -8.76 -4.59
CA SER A 47 12.74 -9.93 -5.46
C SER A 47 11.53 -10.88 -5.41
N TRP A 48 11.03 -11.16 -4.21
CA TRP A 48 9.82 -11.96 -4.02
C TRP A 48 8.61 -11.30 -4.67
N TYR A 49 8.42 -10.00 -4.47
CA TYR A 49 7.29 -9.25 -5.04
C TYR A 49 7.33 -9.31 -6.57
N ASN A 50 8.48 -8.99 -7.16
CA ASN A 50 8.64 -8.96 -8.61
C ASN A 50 8.47 -10.34 -9.25
N ALA A 51 8.92 -11.40 -8.57
CA ALA A 51 8.67 -12.77 -9.02
C ALA A 51 7.20 -13.17 -8.86
N ARG A 52 6.57 -12.85 -7.72
CA ARG A 52 5.21 -13.27 -7.38
C ARG A 52 4.15 -12.64 -8.28
N TYR A 53 4.35 -11.40 -8.70
CA TYR A 53 3.42 -10.61 -9.51
C TYR A 53 3.82 -10.51 -10.99
N ASP A 54 4.78 -11.33 -11.41
CA ASP A 54 5.31 -11.44 -12.77
C ASP A 54 5.61 -10.07 -13.39
N CYS A 55 6.55 -9.37 -12.77
CA CYS A 55 6.97 -8.04 -13.22
C CYS A 55 7.97 -8.14 -14.36
N ALA A 56 7.67 -7.48 -15.49
CA ALA A 56 8.50 -7.52 -16.70
C ALA A 56 9.94 -7.01 -16.49
N ARG A 57 10.20 -6.27 -15.41
CA ARG A 57 11.53 -5.76 -15.03
C ARG A 57 12.09 -6.44 -13.77
N ASN A 58 11.82 -7.72 -13.56
CA ASN A 58 12.41 -8.48 -12.45
C ASN A 58 13.88 -8.84 -12.72
N VAL A 59 14.80 -7.92 -12.39
CA VAL A 59 16.25 -8.09 -12.55
C VAL A 59 16.97 -7.70 -11.26
N TRP A 60 18.03 -8.44 -10.92
CA TRP A 60 18.68 -8.35 -9.61
C TRP A 60 19.18 -6.94 -9.27
N TYR A 61 19.75 -6.21 -10.24
CA TYR A 61 20.27 -4.86 -10.01
C TYR A 61 19.16 -3.83 -9.76
N LEU A 62 17.99 -4.01 -10.38
CA LEU A 62 16.84 -3.14 -10.13
C LEU A 62 16.24 -3.44 -8.76
N ASN A 63 16.13 -4.71 -8.38
CA ASN A 63 15.70 -5.12 -7.05
C ASN A 63 16.65 -4.57 -5.97
N ALA A 64 17.96 -4.57 -6.24
CA ALA A 64 18.97 -3.97 -5.36
C ALA A 64 18.79 -2.44 -5.24
N ALA A 65 18.57 -1.74 -6.36
CA ALA A 65 18.32 -0.30 -6.35
C ALA A 65 17.03 0.07 -5.56
N ILE A 66 15.95 -0.70 -5.74
CA ILE A 66 14.70 -0.54 -4.98
C ILE A 66 14.95 -0.76 -3.49
N ALA A 67 15.68 -1.81 -3.13
CA ALA A 67 16.00 -2.13 -1.74
C ALA A 67 16.86 -1.03 -1.08
N LEU A 68 17.84 -0.49 -1.82
CA LEU A 68 18.65 0.64 -1.35
C LEU A 68 17.80 1.88 -1.12
N LEU A 69 16.91 2.22 -2.06
CA LEU A 69 16.00 3.36 -1.93
C LEU A 69 15.09 3.19 -0.71
N GLN A 70 14.46 2.03 -0.55
CA GLN A 70 13.57 1.74 0.57
C GLN A 70 14.31 1.81 1.91
N THR A 71 15.52 1.23 1.98
CA THR A 71 16.36 1.29 3.19
C THR A 71 16.74 2.74 3.53
N SER A 72 17.07 3.54 2.52
CA SER A 72 17.41 4.96 2.68
C SER A 72 16.23 5.77 3.20
N VAL A 73 15.02 5.51 2.66
CA VAL A 73 13.78 6.14 3.14
C VAL A 73 13.51 5.74 4.59
N SER A 74 13.57 4.44 4.92
CA SER A 74 13.36 3.96 6.29
C SER A 74 14.36 4.57 7.28
N TYR A 75 15.61 4.78 6.85
CA TYR A 75 16.62 5.43 7.68
C TYR A 75 16.31 6.90 7.96
N ALA A 76 15.89 7.64 6.92
CA ALA A 76 15.58 9.06 6.99
C ALA A 76 14.33 9.39 7.84
N LEU A 77 13.42 8.44 8.04
CA LEU A 77 12.24 8.65 8.89
C LEU A 77 12.63 8.87 10.35
N PRO A 78 11.92 9.70 11.12
CA PRO A 78 12.18 9.86 12.56
C PRO A 78 12.00 8.51 13.29
N GLY A 79 12.81 8.23 14.30
CA GLY A 79 12.70 6.97 15.05
C GLY A 79 11.43 6.91 15.90
N LYS A 80 10.70 5.78 15.84
CA LYS A 80 9.56 5.45 16.71
C LYS A 80 8.49 6.55 16.81
N ASN A 81 8.30 7.33 15.75
CA ASN A 81 7.24 8.32 15.63
C ASN A 81 5.92 7.64 15.18
N LYS A 82 4.85 7.83 15.96
CA LYS A 82 3.51 7.26 15.70
C LYS A 82 2.85 7.78 14.42
N TYR A 83 3.08 9.03 14.05
CA TYR A 83 2.53 9.61 12.81
C TYR A 83 3.22 9.04 11.58
N ALA A 84 4.54 8.85 11.64
CA ALA A 84 5.27 8.14 10.59
C ALA A 84 4.79 6.68 10.48
N LEU A 85 4.52 5.98 11.59
CA LEU A 85 3.92 4.63 11.55
C LEU A 85 2.57 4.63 10.82
N ILE A 86 1.66 5.55 11.15
CA ILE A 86 0.36 5.68 10.48
C ILE A 86 0.55 5.97 8.98
N ALA A 87 1.45 6.88 8.64
CA ALA A 87 1.77 7.19 7.25
C ALA A 87 2.30 5.97 6.50
N LEU A 88 3.16 5.16 7.13
CA LEU A 88 3.68 3.92 6.54
C LEU A 88 2.65 2.81 6.45
N LEU A 89 1.56 2.82 7.23
CA LEU A 89 0.44 1.90 7.03
C LEU A 89 -0.45 2.34 5.86
N TYR A 90 -0.59 3.64 5.68
CA TYR A 90 -1.54 4.25 4.74
C TYR A 90 -0.94 4.43 3.32
N PHE A 91 0.18 5.14 3.20
CA PHE A 91 0.77 5.57 1.92
C PHE A 91 1.37 4.49 1.00
N PRO A 92 1.82 3.31 1.45
CA PRO A 92 2.38 2.33 0.52
C PRO A 92 1.40 1.86 -0.55
N TYR A 93 0.09 1.98 -0.34
CA TYR A 93 -0.93 1.73 -1.36
C TYR A 93 -0.74 2.59 -2.61
N LEU A 94 -0.35 3.86 -2.45
CA LEU A 94 -0.06 4.74 -3.57
C LEU A 94 1.25 4.35 -4.25
N VAL A 95 2.29 4.08 -3.46
CA VAL A 95 3.62 3.70 -3.96
C VAL A 95 3.55 2.42 -4.78
N LEU A 96 2.83 1.40 -4.30
CA LEU A 96 2.68 0.13 -5.01
C LEU A 96 1.89 0.26 -6.31
N ALA A 97 0.90 1.15 -6.38
CA ALA A 97 0.17 1.41 -7.63
C ALA A 97 1.12 1.92 -8.73
N TRP A 98 2.03 2.82 -8.38
CA TRP A 98 3.07 3.30 -9.29
C TRP A 98 4.13 2.25 -9.57
N TYR A 99 4.53 1.48 -8.56
CA TYR A 99 5.48 0.39 -8.69
C TYR A 99 5.03 -0.63 -9.75
N ASP A 100 3.79 -1.13 -9.64
CA ASP A 100 3.19 -2.04 -10.62
C ASP A 100 3.19 -1.47 -12.03
N PHE A 101 2.86 -0.17 -12.14
CA PHE A 101 2.77 0.53 -13.41
C PHE A 101 4.16 0.66 -14.06
N LEU A 102 5.15 1.14 -13.31
CA LEU A 102 6.51 1.39 -13.80
C LEU A 102 7.26 0.09 -14.14
N LEU A 103 7.09 -0.95 -13.33
CA LEU A 103 7.70 -2.26 -13.58
C LEU A 103 6.89 -3.14 -14.54
N ARG A 104 5.73 -2.66 -15.00
CA ARG A 104 4.82 -3.35 -15.91
C ARG A 104 4.49 -4.75 -15.41
N CYS A 105 4.08 -4.86 -14.15
CA CYS A 105 3.64 -6.12 -13.57
C CYS A 105 2.38 -6.63 -14.26
N GLN A 106 2.29 -7.95 -14.46
CA GLN A 106 1.12 -8.58 -15.06
C GLN A 106 -0.09 -8.42 -14.13
N PHE A 107 0.11 -8.67 -12.84
CA PHE A 107 -0.93 -8.58 -11.81
C PHE A 107 -0.92 -7.19 -11.15
N ARG A 108 -1.48 -6.20 -11.84
CA ARG A 108 -1.56 -4.80 -11.34
C ARG A 108 -2.64 -4.62 -10.30
N MET A 109 -2.44 -3.64 -9.43
CA MET A 109 -3.41 -3.18 -8.46
C MET A 109 -4.73 -2.77 -9.14
N ASN A 110 -5.83 -3.30 -8.63
CA ASN A 110 -7.19 -2.94 -9.05
C ASN A 110 -7.79 -1.89 -8.11
N PRO A 111 -8.91 -1.26 -8.49
CA PRO A 111 -9.70 -0.43 -7.58
C PRO A 111 -9.86 -1.08 -6.19
N THR A 112 -9.24 -0.47 -5.18
CA THR A 112 -9.19 -1.04 -3.84
C THR A 112 -10.30 -0.51 -2.96
N VAL A 113 -10.86 -1.39 -2.13
CA VAL A 113 -11.68 -1.00 -0.98
C VAL A 113 -10.74 -0.51 0.12
N PHE A 114 -10.52 0.80 0.16
CA PHE A 114 -9.64 1.44 1.13
C PHE A 114 -10.25 2.76 1.61
N PRO A 115 -10.30 3.02 2.94
CA PRO A 115 -10.93 4.22 3.49
C PRO A 115 -10.41 5.51 2.84
N TYR A 116 -11.31 6.29 2.24
CA TYR A 116 -11.03 7.55 1.54
C TYR A 116 -10.07 7.42 0.35
N GLY A 117 -9.77 6.20 -0.10
CA GLY A 117 -8.77 5.95 -1.14
C GLY A 117 -9.12 6.61 -2.48
N ARG A 118 -10.42 6.74 -2.81
CA ARG A 118 -10.83 7.44 -4.04
C ARG A 118 -10.59 8.95 -3.98
N TRP A 119 -10.66 9.56 -2.81
CA TRP A 119 -10.54 11.00 -2.66
C TRP A 119 -9.08 11.40 -2.52
N ILE A 120 -8.32 10.62 -1.76
CA ILE A 120 -6.92 10.92 -1.44
C ILE A 120 -5.98 10.38 -2.53
N TYR A 121 -6.16 9.15 -3.01
CA TYR A 121 -5.17 8.51 -3.89
C TYR A 121 -5.53 8.51 -5.36
N LEU A 122 -6.81 8.35 -5.72
CA LEU A 122 -7.22 8.26 -7.12
C LEU A 122 -6.68 9.39 -8.00
N PRO A 123 -6.64 10.67 -7.55
CA PRO A 123 -6.08 11.75 -8.36
C PRO A 123 -4.59 11.54 -8.71
N PHE A 124 -3.83 10.90 -7.82
CA PHE A 124 -2.39 10.67 -7.96
C PHE A 124 -2.03 9.29 -8.51
N LYS A 125 -3.02 8.43 -8.79
CA LYS A 125 -2.79 7.10 -9.37
C LYS A 125 -2.57 7.15 -10.89
N PRO A 126 -1.91 6.14 -11.47
CA PRO A 126 -1.68 6.06 -12.92
C PRO A 126 -2.98 5.97 -13.74
N THR A 127 -2.92 6.34 -15.02
CA THR A 127 -4.09 6.49 -15.91
C THR A 127 -4.91 5.21 -16.06
N ASN A 128 -4.24 4.07 -16.25
CA ASN A 128 -4.89 2.76 -16.37
C ASN A 128 -5.72 2.40 -15.12
N TYR A 129 -5.28 2.81 -13.93
CA TYR A 129 -6.03 2.58 -12.69
C TYR A 129 -7.29 3.47 -12.66
N LYS A 130 -7.16 4.74 -13.07
CA LYS A 130 -8.28 5.69 -13.13
C LYS A 130 -9.37 5.20 -14.10
N GLU A 131 -8.97 4.66 -15.24
CA GLU A 131 -9.90 4.07 -16.22
C GLU A 131 -10.64 2.85 -15.65
N LYS A 132 -9.92 1.92 -15.00
CA LYS A 132 -10.53 0.79 -14.30
C LYS A 132 -11.52 1.24 -13.21
N PHE A 133 -11.22 2.33 -12.51
CA PHE A 133 -12.12 2.88 -11.50
C PHE A 133 -13.39 3.49 -12.12
N LYS A 134 -13.29 4.18 -13.27
CA LYS A 134 -14.45 4.73 -13.98
C LYS A 134 -15.42 3.64 -14.45
N ASN A 135 -14.88 2.48 -14.81
CA ASN A 135 -15.63 1.34 -15.32
C ASN A 135 -15.78 0.23 -14.27
N ILE A 136 -15.72 0.57 -12.98
CA ILE A 136 -15.80 -0.41 -11.90
C ILE A 136 -17.23 -0.96 -11.77
N ASP A 137 -17.34 -2.22 -11.35
CA ASP A 137 -18.62 -2.84 -11.03
C ASP A 137 -19.37 -2.04 -9.94
N PRO A 138 -20.68 -1.77 -10.10
CA PRO A 138 -21.47 -1.02 -9.12
C PRO A 138 -21.45 -1.63 -7.72
N VAL A 139 -21.37 -2.96 -7.58
CA VAL A 139 -21.29 -3.65 -6.28
C VAL A 139 -19.98 -3.30 -5.57
N VAL A 140 -18.88 -3.17 -6.31
CA VAL A 140 -17.61 -2.77 -5.71
C VAL A 140 -17.63 -1.29 -5.32
N LEU A 141 -18.26 -0.44 -6.14
CA LEU A 141 -18.43 0.97 -5.81
C LEU A 141 -19.29 1.15 -4.54
N GLU A 142 -20.36 0.36 -4.39
CA GLU A 142 -21.19 0.34 -3.19
C GLU A 142 -20.39 -0.08 -1.95
N ASN A 143 -19.56 -1.12 -2.07
CA ASN A 143 -18.66 -1.53 -0.98
C ASN A 143 -17.63 -0.46 -0.61
N ILE A 144 -17.05 0.25 -1.59
CA ILE A 144 -16.15 1.38 -1.34
C ILE A 144 -16.89 2.48 -0.57
N ASN A 145 -18.13 2.80 -0.98
CA ASN A 145 -18.96 3.78 -0.28
C ASN A 145 -19.29 3.35 1.16
N ALA A 146 -19.59 2.06 1.37
CA ALA A 146 -19.86 1.52 2.69
C ALA A 146 -18.61 1.63 3.59
N VAL A 147 -17.43 1.28 3.07
CA VAL A 147 -16.17 1.40 3.83
C VAL A 147 -15.84 2.87 4.15
N ASP A 148 -16.00 3.80 3.20
CA ASP A 148 -15.85 5.24 3.46
C ASP A 148 -16.80 5.70 4.60
N LYS A 149 -18.07 5.24 4.56
CA LYS A 149 -19.09 5.57 5.58
C LYS A 149 -18.70 5.02 6.96
N TYR A 150 -18.38 3.73 7.06
CA TYR A 150 -18.03 3.11 8.34
C TYR A 150 -16.71 3.66 8.90
N ALA A 151 -15.71 3.94 8.06
CA ALA A 151 -14.50 4.61 8.48
C ALA A 151 -14.79 6.00 9.06
N THR A 152 -15.70 6.76 8.44
CA THR A 152 -16.13 8.07 8.95
C THR A 152 -16.82 7.96 10.31
N ILE A 153 -17.76 7.01 10.45
CA ILE A 153 -18.44 6.76 11.73
C ILE A 153 -17.43 6.38 12.81
N PHE A 154 -16.48 5.49 12.50
CA PHE A 154 -15.45 5.07 13.44
C PHE A 154 -14.56 6.24 13.89
N MET A 155 -14.11 7.07 12.94
CA MET A 155 -13.30 8.25 13.25
C MET A 155 -14.08 9.25 14.13
N LEU A 156 -15.34 9.53 13.81
CA LEU A 156 -16.19 10.41 14.61
C LEU A 156 -16.41 9.85 16.02
N ALA A 157 -16.74 8.56 16.13
CA ALA A 157 -16.91 7.89 17.43
C ALA A 157 -15.63 7.94 18.27
N GLY A 158 -14.46 7.71 17.66
CA GLY A 158 -13.17 7.82 18.33
C GLY A 158 -12.87 9.23 18.83
N VAL A 159 -13.18 10.26 18.02
CA VAL A 159 -13.03 11.67 18.42
C VAL A 159 -14.00 12.02 19.56
N SER A 160 -15.26 11.60 19.47
CA SER A 160 -16.26 11.82 20.53
C SER A 160 -15.85 11.14 21.84
N PHE A 161 -15.37 9.89 21.78
CA PHE A 161 -14.87 9.17 22.95
C PHE A 161 -13.64 9.85 23.57
N TYR A 162 -12.68 10.26 22.73
CA TYR A 162 -11.50 11.00 23.18
C TYR A 162 -11.90 12.31 23.86
N ALA A 163 -12.80 13.10 23.26
CA ALA A 163 -13.30 14.34 23.84
C ALA A 163 -13.99 14.07 25.19
N ALA A 164 -14.91 13.10 25.26
CA ALA A 164 -15.62 12.76 26.49
C ALA A 164 -14.70 12.27 27.62
N SER A 165 -13.53 11.70 27.31
CA SER A 165 -12.55 11.27 28.31
C SER A 165 -11.66 12.40 28.87
N HIS A 166 -11.70 13.59 28.26
CA HIS A 166 -10.89 14.76 28.62
C HIS A 166 -11.72 15.96 29.13
N PHE A 167 -13.02 15.76 29.35
CA PHE A 167 -13.94 16.66 30.03
C PHE A 167 -14.55 15.95 31.23
#